data_AF-A0A1Q7CSF2-F1
#
_entry.id   AF-A0A1Q7CSF2-F1
#
_cell.length_a   1.000
_cell.length_b   1.000
_cell.length_c   1.000
_cell.angle_alpha   90.00
_cell.angle_beta   90.00
_cell.angle_gamma   90.00
#
_symmetry.space_group_name_H-M   'P 1'
#
loop_
_entity.id
_entity.type
_entity.pdbx_description
1 polymer ?
#
loop_
_entity_poly.entity_id
_entity_poly.type
_entity_poly.pdbx_seq_one_letter_code
_entity_poly.pdbx_strand_id
1 'polypeptide(L)'
;MRRDFTARKRMILGGVTLLVLADVALAAYSWQLSSAPRAPQHHGQEITQQDLLRADIRRAQSIRDSIPAIQKDCDRFEQSLLPASSGYSSVRSELGSIARTSGSLLEGISFKPTDIPNRGMTEVAIDATVDGDYKSVIGFLNGLQRSANLYAVDSLTLASEKPTQASTNVIKVALHLKTYFRTAA
;
A
#
# COMPACT_ATOMS: atom_id res chain seq x y z
N MET A 1 67.80 -76.52 -15.70
CA MET A 1 66.43 -76.66 -15.14
C MET A 1 65.55 -75.54 -15.68
N ARG A 2 64.64 -75.87 -16.62
CA ARG A 2 63.72 -74.92 -17.26
C ARG A 2 62.61 -74.56 -16.26
N ARG A 3 62.50 -73.29 -15.89
CA ARG A 3 61.46 -72.76 -14.98
C ARG A 3 60.13 -72.66 -15.72
N ASP A 4 59.06 -73.18 -15.13
CA ASP A 4 57.70 -73.27 -15.70
C ASP A 4 57.04 -71.89 -15.93
N PHE A 5 57.34 -71.26 -17.07
CA PHE A 5 56.74 -70.00 -17.49
C PHE A 5 55.23 -70.10 -17.75
N THR A 6 54.75 -71.27 -18.18
CA THR A 6 53.35 -71.48 -18.56
C THR A 6 52.41 -71.50 -17.34
N ALA A 7 52.87 -72.04 -16.20
CA ALA A 7 52.11 -72.07 -14.96
C ALA A 7 51.96 -70.67 -14.35
N ARG A 8 53.04 -69.89 -14.32
CA ARG A 8 53.01 -68.48 -13.86
C ARG A 8 52.09 -67.62 -14.72
N LYS A 9 52.13 -67.79 -16.05
CA LYS A 9 51.26 -67.05 -16.97
C LYS A 9 49.78 -67.34 -16.71
N ARG A 10 49.41 -68.61 -16.46
CA ARG A 10 48.01 -68.99 -16.11
C ARG A 10 47.56 -68.43 -14.77
N MET A 11 48.46 -68.39 -13.78
CA MET A 11 48.14 -67.84 -12.46
C MET A 11 47.93 -66.32 -12.51
N ILE A 12 48.78 -65.60 -13.26
CA ILE A 12 48.62 -64.15 -13.50
C ILE A 12 47.33 -63.87 -14.28
N LEU A 13 47.06 -64.66 -15.33
CA LEU A 13 45.85 -64.48 -16.13
C LEU A 13 44.58 -64.72 -15.29
N GLY A 14 44.58 -65.74 -14.43
CA GLY A 14 43.49 -66.00 -13.50
C GLY A 14 43.27 -64.84 -12.52
N GLY A 15 44.35 -64.29 -11.95
CA GLY A 15 44.28 -63.13 -11.07
C GLY A 15 43.74 -61.87 -11.75
N VAL A 16 44.20 -61.57 -12.97
CA VAL A 16 43.70 -60.43 -13.75
C VAL A 16 42.22 -60.60 -14.10
N THR A 17 41.80 -61.81 -14.46
CA THR A 17 40.39 -62.08 -14.82
C THR A 17 39.46 -61.89 -13.62
N LEU A 18 39.90 -62.31 -12.43
CA LEU A 18 39.17 -62.09 -11.18
C LEU A 18 39.04 -60.60 -10.84
N LEU A 19 40.12 -59.83 -11.05
CA LEU A 19 40.15 -58.40 -10.74
C LEU A 19 39.21 -57.62 -11.66
N VAL A 20 39.21 -57.94 -12.96
CA VAL A 20 38.26 -57.35 -13.93
C VAL A 20 36.81 -57.68 -13.57
N LEU A 21 36.52 -58.91 -13.13
CA LEU A 21 35.17 -59.28 -12.68
C LEU A 21 34.74 -58.50 -11.43
N ALA A 22 35.66 -58.26 -10.49
CA ALA A 22 35.38 -57.47 -9.30
C ALA A 22 35.06 -56.01 -9.66
N ASP A 23 35.82 -55.41 -10.58
CA ASP A 23 35.58 -54.03 -11.04
C ASP A 23 34.24 -53.90 -11.76
N VAL A 24 33.87 -54.87 -12.60
CA VAL A 24 32.57 -54.88 -13.29
C VAL A 24 31.41 -55.02 -12.29
N ALA A 25 31.56 -55.88 -11.27
CA ALA A 25 30.56 -56.02 -10.22
C ALA A 25 30.41 -54.72 -9.41
N LEU A 26 31.51 -54.04 -9.10
CA LEU A 26 31.50 -52.76 -8.40
C LEU A 26 30.83 -51.67 -9.25
N ALA A 27 31.15 -51.61 -10.54
CA ALA A 27 30.55 -50.67 -11.48
C ALA A 27 29.04 -50.87 -11.58
N ALA A 28 28.57 -52.12 -11.73
CA ALA A 28 27.16 -52.46 -11.78
C ALA A 28 26.43 -52.10 -10.47
N TYR A 29 27.03 -52.41 -9.32
CA TYR A 29 26.48 -52.08 -8.02
C TYR A 29 26.41 -50.55 -7.82
N SER A 30 27.44 -49.81 -8.24
CA SER A 30 27.47 -48.35 -8.19
C SER A 30 26.41 -47.72 -9.08
N TRP A 31 26.11 -48.32 -10.24
CA TRP A 31 25.07 -47.85 -11.15
C TRP A 31 23.68 -48.04 -10.55
N GLN A 32 23.46 -49.17 -9.89
CA GLN A 32 22.21 -49.49 -9.22
C GLN A 32 21.98 -48.59 -8.00
N LEU A 33 23.03 -48.25 -7.26
CA LEU A 33 22.98 -47.33 -6.11
C LEU A 33 22.84 -45.87 -6.54
N SER A 34 23.45 -45.47 -7.66
CA SER A 34 23.31 -44.13 -8.26
C SER A 34 21.94 -43.92 -8.93
N SER A 35 21.21 -45.00 -9.18
CA SER A 35 19.81 -44.97 -9.67
C SER A 35 18.79 -44.82 -8.52
N ALA A 36 19.24 -44.80 -7.26
CA ALA A 36 18.39 -44.35 -6.16
C ALA A 36 18.12 -42.84 -6.34
N PRO A 37 16.86 -42.37 -6.33
CA PRO A 37 16.55 -40.96 -6.51
C PRO A 37 17.30 -40.16 -5.46
N ARG A 38 18.30 -39.37 -5.86
CA ARG A 38 18.88 -38.34 -4.99
C ARG A 38 17.73 -37.47 -4.50
N ALA A 39 17.44 -37.51 -3.20
CA ALA A 39 16.37 -36.74 -2.60
C ALA A 39 16.51 -35.26 -3.03
N PRO A 40 15.49 -34.65 -3.65
CA PRO A 40 15.60 -33.32 -4.25
C PRO A 40 15.45 -32.24 -3.16
N GLN A 41 16.35 -32.20 -2.18
CA GLN A 41 16.24 -31.25 -1.07
C GLN A 41 16.64 -29.82 -1.50
N HIS A 42 17.41 -29.66 -2.58
CA HIS A 42 17.84 -28.33 -3.07
C HIS A 42 16.90 -27.69 -4.11
N HIS A 43 16.05 -28.46 -4.80
CA HIS A 43 15.16 -27.91 -5.83
C HIS A 43 13.98 -27.13 -5.23
N GLY A 44 13.48 -27.55 -4.06
CA GLY A 44 12.35 -26.87 -3.41
C GLY A 44 12.66 -25.43 -2.98
N GLN A 45 13.88 -25.18 -2.48
CA GLN A 45 14.32 -23.84 -2.07
C GLN A 45 14.55 -22.91 -3.27
N GLU A 46 15.15 -23.40 -4.36
CA GLU A 46 15.37 -22.61 -5.57
C GLU A 46 14.05 -22.20 -6.24
N ILE A 47 13.06 -23.09 -6.31
CA ILE A 47 11.73 -22.79 -6.86
C ILE A 47 11.06 -21.67 -6.05
N THR A 48 11.09 -21.76 -4.71
CA THR A 48 10.50 -20.71 -3.86
C THR A 48 11.17 -19.34 -4.05
N GLN A 49 12.48 -19.28 -4.24
CA GLN A 49 13.18 -18.01 -4.46
C GLN A 49 12.87 -17.41 -5.85
N GLN A 50 12.83 -18.24 -6.88
CA GLN A 50 12.49 -17.79 -8.24
C GLN A 50 11.05 -17.26 -8.33
N ASP A 51 10.12 -17.90 -7.64
CA ASP A 51 8.71 -17.47 -7.62
C ASP A 51 8.54 -16.13 -6.90
N LEU A 52 9.28 -15.90 -5.80
CA LEU A 52 9.31 -14.61 -5.11
C LEU A 52 9.86 -13.50 -6.01
N LEU A 53 11.01 -13.74 -6.66
CA LEU A 53 11.61 -12.76 -7.58
C LEU A 53 10.67 -12.42 -8.76
N ARG A 54 9.99 -13.44 -9.32
CA ARG A 54 8.99 -13.24 -10.38
C ARG A 54 7.77 -12.45 -9.88
N ALA A 55 7.34 -12.67 -8.64
CA ALA A 55 6.25 -11.89 -8.04
C ALA A 55 6.65 -10.42 -7.87
N ASP A 56 7.88 -10.15 -7.42
CA ASP A 56 8.39 -8.78 -7.25
C ASP A 56 8.55 -8.06 -8.59
N ILE A 57 9.07 -8.74 -9.62
CA ILE A 57 9.16 -8.17 -10.97
C ILE A 57 7.76 -7.85 -11.50
N ARG A 58 6.80 -8.77 -11.36
CA ARG A 58 5.41 -8.53 -11.78
C ARG A 58 4.79 -7.35 -11.05
N ARG A 59 5.01 -7.22 -9.74
CA ARG A 59 4.54 -6.08 -8.95
C ARG A 59 5.17 -4.77 -9.45
N ALA A 60 6.49 -4.75 -9.62
CA ALA A 60 7.20 -3.57 -10.11
C ALA A 60 6.74 -3.15 -11.52
N GLN A 61 6.49 -4.13 -12.40
CA GLN A 61 5.90 -3.88 -13.73
C GLN A 61 4.48 -3.32 -13.60
N SER A 62 3.60 -3.91 -12.78
CA SER A 62 2.25 -3.38 -12.59
C SER A 62 2.23 -1.96 -12.00
N ILE A 63 3.18 -1.64 -11.11
CA ILE A 63 3.33 -0.27 -10.58
C ILE A 63 3.74 0.65 -11.73
N ARG A 64 4.77 0.27 -12.51
CA ARG A 64 5.22 1.06 -13.66
C ARG A 64 4.10 1.31 -14.67
N ASP A 65 3.34 0.28 -14.99
CA ASP A 65 2.26 0.34 -15.98
C ASP A 65 1.07 1.17 -15.49
N SER A 66 0.86 1.26 -14.17
CA SER A 66 -0.20 2.06 -13.56
C SER A 66 0.19 3.53 -13.32
N ILE A 67 1.49 3.88 -13.30
CA ILE A 67 1.96 5.27 -13.10
C ILE A 67 1.26 6.27 -14.03
N PRO A 68 1.15 6.05 -15.37
CA PRO A 68 0.51 7.03 -16.25
C PRO A 68 -0.98 7.24 -15.97
N ALA A 69 -1.69 6.20 -15.52
CA ALA A 69 -3.09 6.30 -15.14
C ALA A 69 -3.24 7.08 -13.83
N ILE A 70 -2.42 6.74 -12.82
CA ILE A 70 -2.38 7.45 -11.54
C ILE A 70 -2.09 8.94 -11.75
N GLN A 71 -1.14 9.25 -12.64
CA GLN A 71 -0.80 10.65 -12.95
C GLN A 71 -1.99 11.41 -13.54
N LYS A 72 -2.71 10.81 -14.50
CA LYS A 72 -3.94 11.41 -15.06
C LYS A 72 -5.02 11.61 -14.01
N ASP A 73 -5.17 10.68 -13.08
CA ASP A 73 -6.14 10.79 -11.99
C ASP A 73 -5.75 11.91 -11.01
N CYS A 74 -4.46 12.06 -10.70
CA CYS A 74 -3.94 13.19 -9.93
C CYS A 74 -4.20 14.52 -10.66
N ASP A 75 -3.87 14.63 -11.95
CA ASP A 75 -4.09 15.86 -12.72
C ASP A 75 -5.57 16.24 -12.76
N ARG A 76 -6.47 15.25 -12.93
CA ARG A 76 -7.93 15.47 -12.89
C ARG A 76 -8.38 15.97 -11.53
N PHE A 77 -7.87 15.37 -10.46
CA PHE A 77 -8.16 15.79 -9.10
C PHE A 77 -7.72 17.24 -8.87
N GLU A 78 -6.49 17.59 -9.24
CA GLU A 78 -5.95 18.95 -9.10
C GLU A 78 -6.76 19.98 -9.89
N GLN A 79 -7.24 19.63 -11.09
CA GLN A 79 -8.13 20.47 -11.89
C GLN A 79 -9.51 20.67 -11.27
N SER A 80 -9.99 19.71 -10.48
CA SER A 80 -11.29 19.78 -9.79
C SER A 80 -11.30 20.73 -8.59
N LEU A 81 -10.12 21.10 -8.08
CA LEU A 81 -9.97 21.98 -6.92
C LEU A 81 -10.38 23.42 -7.24
N LEU A 82 -10.88 24.11 -6.22
CA LEU A 82 -11.25 25.52 -6.32
C LEU A 82 -10.01 26.39 -6.59
N PRO A 83 -10.13 27.45 -7.42
CA PRO A 83 -9.09 28.47 -7.54
C PRO A 83 -8.86 29.19 -6.22
N ALA A 84 -7.61 29.46 -5.84
CA ALA A 84 -7.30 30.22 -4.61
C ALA A 84 -7.94 31.62 -4.57
N SER A 85 -8.22 32.23 -5.72
CA SER A 85 -8.88 33.55 -5.83
C SER A 85 -10.35 33.56 -5.40
N SER A 86 -11.07 32.45 -5.54
CA SER A 86 -12.49 32.33 -5.17
C SER A 86 -12.76 31.29 -4.09
N GLY A 87 -11.79 30.43 -3.79
CA GLY A 87 -11.92 29.27 -2.90
C GLY A 87 -12.42 29.63 -1.50
N TYR A 88 -11.84 30.64 -0.86
CA TYR A 88 -12.22 31.05 0.51
C TYR A 88 -13.70 31.45 0.63
N SER A 89 -14.19 32.24 -0.33
CA SER A 89 -15.58 32.69 -0.35
C SER A 89 -16.53 31.54 -0.68
N SER A 90 -16.17 30.69 -1.63
CA SER A 90 -16.93 29.49 -2.00
C SER A 90 -17.07 28.53 -0.82
N VAL A 91 -15.97 28.24 -0.13
CA VAL A 91 -15.96 27.37 1.06
C VAL A 91 -16.84 27.96 2.16
N ARG A 92 -16.69 29.25 2.48
CA ARG A 92 -17.51 29.90 3.51
C ARG A 92 -19.01 29.85 3.15
N SER A 93 -19.35 30.11 1.89
CA SER A 93 -20.73 30.05 1.40
C SER A 93 -21.31 28.64 1.49
N GLU A 94 -20.54 27.64 1.11
CA GLU A 94 -20.96 26.24 1.13
C GLU A 94 -21.15 25.72 2.56
N LEU A 95 -20.15 25.90 3.44
CA LEU A 95 -20.27 25.50 4.84
C LEU A 95 -21.47 26.19 5.50
N GLY A 96 -21.69 27.47 5.22
CA GLY A 96 -22.87 28.20 5.69
C GLY A 96 -24.19 27.66 5.13
N SER A 97 -24.22 27.23 3.87
CA SER A 97 -25.38 26.59 3.26
C SER A 97 -25.70 25.23 3.89
N ILE A 98 -24.67 24.40 4.15
CA ILE A 98 -24.80 23.11 4.82
C ILE A 98 -25.33 23.29 6.25
N ALA A 99 -24.80 24.28 6.98
CA ALA A 99 -25.25 24.60 8.33
C ALA A 99 -26.72 25.01 8.37
N ARG A 100 -27.13 25.94 7.51
CA ARG A 100 -28.54 26.37 7.39
C ARG A 100 -29.48 25.22 7.03
N THR A 101 -29.08 24.36 6.09
CA THR A 101 -29.90 23.22 5.66
C THR A 101 -30.06 22.17 6.75
N SER A 102 -29.04 22.00 7.61
CA SER A 102 -29.07 21.07 8.74
C SER A 102 -29.71 21.65 10.01
N GLY A 103 -30.05 22.94 10.01
CA GLY A 103 -30.56 23.65 11.20
C GLY A 103 -29.49 23.88 12.27
N SER A 104 -28.21 23.85 11.89
CA SER A 104 -27.08 24.19 12.77
C SER A 104 -26.60 25.62 12.54
N LEU A 105 -25.97 26.19 13.56
CA LEU A 105 -25.32 27.50 13.49
C LEU A 105 -23.83 27.29 13.30
N LEU A 106 -23.26 27.96 12.30
CA LEU A 106 -21.83 27.92 12.00
C LEU A 106 -21.17 29.21 12.48
N GLU A 107 -20.16 29.07 13.33
CA GLU A 107 -19.42 30.16 13.95
C GLU A 107 -17.91 30.01 13.75
N GLY A 108 -17.19 31.12 13.91
CA GLY A 108 -15.73 31.10 14.11
C GLY A 108 -14.90 30.56 12.95
N ILE A 109 -15.39 30.62 11.70
CA ILE A 109 -14.65 30.10 10.53
C ILE A 109 -13.36 30.90 10.33
N SER A 110 -12.22 30.24 10.46
CA SER A 110 -10.89 30.78 10.18
C SER A 110 -10.15 29.92 9.16
N PHE A 111 -9.25 30.55 8.40
CA PHE A 111 -8.49 29.91 7.33
C PHE A 111 -6.99 30.08 7.56
N LYS A 112 -6.23 29.01 7.41
CA LYS A 112 -4.77 28.97 7.56
C LYS A 112 -4.14 28.33 6.31
N PRO A 113 -3.72 29.15 5.33
CA PRO A 113 -3.12 28.64 4.10
C PRO A 113 -1.67 28.21 4.32
N THR A 114 -1.29 27.11 3.67
CA THR A 114 0.07 26.58 3.59
C THR A 114 0.36 26.24 2.13
N ASP A 115 1.35 26.92 1.55
CA ASP A 115 1.71 26.72 0.14
C ASP A 115 2.43 25.38 -0.08
N ILE A 116 2.09 24.70 -1.18
CA ILE A 116 2.70 23.44 -1.64
C ILE A 116 3.42 23.74 -2.97
N PRO A 117 4.65 24.28 -2.92
CA PRO A 117 5.29 24.91 -4.06
C PRO A 117 5.54 23.95 -5.24
N ASN A 118 5.76 22.66 -4.96
CA ASN A 118 6.07 21.67 -6.00
C ASN A 118 4.86 21.22 -6.82
N ARG A 119 3.64 21.66 -6.49
CA ARG A 119 2.41 21.25 -7.19
C ARG A 119 1.45 22.38 -7.52
N GLY A 120 1.83 23.64 -7.32
CA GLY A 120 0.95 24.78 -7.61
C GLY A 120 -0.36 24.71 -6.84
N MET A 121 -0.30 24.27 -5.58
CA MET A 121 -1.47 24.10 -4.72
C MET A 121 -1.23 24.77 -3.38
N THR A 122 -2.30 25.22 -2.75
CA THR A 122 -2.31 25.71 -1.38
C THR A 122 -3.21 24.80 -0.55
N GLU A 123 -2.65 24.15 0.47
CA GLU A 123 -3.46 23.52 1.50
C GLU A 123 -4.06 24.61 2.38
N VAL A 124 -5.34 24.50 2.71
CA VAL A 124 -6.02 25.43 3.60
C VAL A 124 -6.63 24.66 4.74
N ALA A 125 -6.03 24.80 5.91
CA ALA A 125 -6.64 24.37 7.16
C ALA A 125 -7.76 25.34 7.54
N ILE A 126 -8.91 24.79 7.94
CA ILE A 126 -10.12 25.52 8.29
C ILE A 126 -10.50 25.12 9.70
N ASP A 127 -10.54 26.10 10.60
CA ASP A 127 -11.11 25.91 11.93
C ASP A 127 -12.52 26.50 11.93
N ALA A 128 -13.51 25.74 12.36
CA ALA A 128 -14.90 26.19 12.44
C ALA A 128 -15.59 25.59 13.67
N THR A 129 -16.66 26.22 14.13
CA THR A 129 -17.48 25.70 15.23
C THR A 129 -18.93 25.59 14.78
N VAL A 130 -19.54 24.45 15.07
CA VAL A 130 -20.95 24.17 14.74
C VAL A 130 -21.72 23.96 16.03
N ASP A 131 -22.79 24.75 16.18
CA ASP A 131 -23.67 24.73 17.34
C ASP A 131 -25.06 24.23 16.91
N GLY A 132 -25.64 23.34 17.68
CA GLY A 132 -26.98 22.82 17.41
C GLY A 132 -27.30 21.61 18.26
N ASP A 133 -28.49 21.04 18.09
CA ASP A 133 -28.75 19.72 18.67
C ASP A 133 -27.95 18.63 17.94
N TYR A 134 -27.87 17.45 18.54
CA TYR A 134 -27.13 16.32 17.97
C TYR A 134 -27.57 15.98 16.53
N LYS A 135 -28.86 16.06 16.23
CA LYS A 135 -29.40 15.74 14.91
C LYS A 135 -28.94 16.77 13.88
N SER A 136 -28.92 18.05 14.23
CA SER A 136 -28.43 19.12 13.38
C SER A 136 -26.94 19.01 13.10
N VAL A 137 -26.12 18.68 14.11
CA VAL A 137 -24.68 18.46 13.91
C VAL A 137 -24.41 17.26 13.01
N ILE A 138 -25.10 16.15 13.21
CA ILE A 138 -24.99 14.98 12.31
C ILE A 138 -25.46 15.33 10.89
N GLY A 139 -26.53 16.13 10.76
CA GLY A 139 -26.98 16.67 9.49
C GLY A 139 -25.90 17.50 8.79
N PHE A 140 -25.18 18.34 9.52
CA PHE A 140 -24.07 19.13 9.01
C PHE A 140 -22.93 18.23 8.49
N LEU A 141 -22.48 17.26 9.30
CA LEU A 141 -21.41 16.33 8.91
C LEU A 141 -21.79 15.51 7.66
N ASN A 142 -23.03 15.05 7.58
CA ASN A 142 -23.54 14.35 6.41
C ASN A 142 -23.59 15.25 5.16
N GLY A 143 -23.91 16.52 5.33
CA GLY A 143 -23.86 17.52 4.26
C GLY A 143 -22.43 17.77 3.79
N LEU A 144 -21.47 17.86 4.71
CA LEU A 144 -20.05 17.99 4.40
C LEU A 144 -19.52 16.80 3.59
N GLN A 145 -19.89 15.57 3.97
CA GLN A 145 -19.50 14.35 3.24
C GLN A 145 -20.07 14.30 1.81
N ARG A 146 -21.20 14.96 1.56
CA ARG A 146 -21.87 15.03 0.24
C ARG A 146 -21.52 16.28 -0.56
N SER A 147 -20.62 17.11 -0.04
CA SER A 147 -20.17 18.31 -0.72
C SER A 147 -19.54 17.97 -2.07
N ALA A 148 -19.71 18.86 -3.04
CA ALA A 148 -19.02 18.77 -4.32
C ALA A 148 -17.52 19.13 -4.18
N ASN A 149 -17.16 19.89 -3.14
CA ASN A 149 -15.80 20.29 -2.85
C ASN A 149 -15.15 19.29 -1.88
N LEU A 150 -13.82 19.22 -1.96
CA LEU A 150 -13.06 18.35 -1.09
C LEU A 150 -12.90 18.98 0.29
N TYR A 151 -13.41 18.28 1.30
CA TYR A 151 -13.11 18.54 2.70
C TYR A 151 -12.63 17.26 3.37
N ALA A 152 -11.41 17.30 3.90
CA ALA A 152 -10.91 16.28 4.80
C ALA A 152 -11.17 16.75 6.25
N VAL A 153 -11.85 15.91 7.04
CA VAL A 153 -12.06 16.18 8.47
C VAL A 153 -10.85 15.64 9.22
N ASP A 154 -10.03 16.51 9.79
CA ASP A 154 -8.87 16.12 10.58
C ASP A 154 -9.27 15.75 12.01
N SER A 155 -10.14 16.56 12.63
CA SER A 155 -10.63 16.27 13.98
C SER A 155 -11.97 16.93 14.27
N LEU A 156 -12.68 16.30 15.21
CA LEU A 156 -13.97 16.72 15.72
C LEU A 156 -13.89 16.71 17.24
N THR A 157 -14.16 17.85 17.88
CA THR A 157 -14.08 17.97 19.33
C THR A 157 -15.36 18.59 19.88
N LEU A 158 -15.96 17.93 20.88
CA LEU A 158 -17.09 18.49 21.61
C LEU A 158 -16.57 19.58 22.54
N ALA A 159 -16.90 20.83 22.23
CA ALA A 159 -16.60 21.95 23.10
C ALA A 159 -17.59 21.92 24.28
N SER A 160 -17.06 21.70 25.47
CA SER A 160 -17.88 21.71 26.70
C SER A 160 -18.22 23.14 27.08
N GLU A 161 -19.47 23.54 26.86
CA GLU A 161 -20.00 24.78 27.44
C GLU A 161 -20.53 24.49 28.85
N LYS A 162 -20.25 25.39 29.81
CA LYS A 162 -20.82 25.26 31.16
C LYS A 162 -22.34 25.28 31.04
N PRO A 163 -23.07 24.35 31.68
CA PRO A 163 -24.52 24.32 31.60
C PRO A 163 -25.08 25.61 32.18
N THR A 164 -25.45 26.54 31.32
CA THR A 164 -26.37 27.62 31.66
C THR A 164 -27.77 27.03 31.65
N GLN A 165 -28.63 27.47 32.56
CA GLN A 165 -29.96 26.91 32.85
C GLN A 165 -30.95 26.88 31.66
N ALA A 166 -30.53 27.23 30.44
CA ALA A 166 -31.39 27.45 29.28
C ALA A 166 -31.18 26.48 28.09
N SER A 167 -30.16 25.62 28.07
CA SER A 167 -29.82 24.84 26.86
C SER A 167 -29.44 23.38 27.16
N THR A 168 -30.41 22.57 27.57
CA THR A 168 -30.21 21.13 27.87
C THR A 168 -29.99 20.23 26.64
N ASN A 169 -30.02 20.76 25.41
CA ASN A 169 -29.92 19.95 24.19
C ASN A 169 -29.08 20.57 23.06
N VAL A 170 -28.28 21.60 23.35
CA VAL A 170 -27.37 22.22 22.36
C VAL A 170 -25.96 21.72 22.63
N ILE A 171 -25.32 21.20 21.59
CA ILE A 171 -23.91 20.82 21.58
C ILE A 171 -23.12 21.80 20.71
N LYS A 172 -21.93 22.14 21.18
CA LYS A 172 -20.94 22.97 20.48
C LYS A 172 -19.83 22.05 20.00
N VAL A 173 -19.56 22.03 18.71
CA VAL A 173 -18.55 21.12 18.13
C VAL A 173 -17.54 21.92 17.34
N ALA A 174 -16.29 21.89 17.78
CA ALA A 174 -15.17 22.46 17.04
C ALA A 174 -14.66 21.45 16.01
N LEU A 175 -14.55 21.91 14.76
CA LEU A 175 -14.09 21.15 13.61
C LEU A 175 -12.77 21.71 13.11
N HIS A 176 -11.86 20.80 12.81
CA HIS A 176 -10.65 21.07 12.03
C HIS A 176 -10.78 20.36 10.70
N LEU A 177 -10.85 21.13 9.63
CA LEU A 177 -10.99 20.65 8.26
C LEU A 177 -9.77 21.05 7.43
N LYS A 178 -9.51 20.30 6.36
CA LYS A 178 -8.57 20.67 5.31
C LYS A 178 -9.26 20.68 3.97
N THR A 179 -8.88 21.65 3.15
CA THR A 179 -9.19 21.68 1.73
C THR A 179 -7.95 22.11 0.96
N TYR A 180 -8.00 22.03 -0.37
CA TYR A 180 -6.90 22.40 -1.24
C TYR A 180 -7.41 23.33 -2.32
N PHE A 181 -6.66 24.39 -2.58
CA PHE A 181 -6.90 25.29 -3.68
C PHE A 181 -5.78 25.16 -4.71
N ARG A 182 -6.14 25.26 -5.98
CA ARG A 182 -5.12 25.46 -7.02
C ARG A 182 -4.63 26.90 -6.95
N THR A 183 -3.32 27.05 -6.87
CA THR A 183 -2.66 28.35 -7.03
C THR A 183 -2.84 28.71 -8.51
N ALA A 184 -3.64 29.74 -8.78
CA ALA A 184 -3.85 30.18 -10.16
C ALA A 184 -2.48 30.50 -10.79
N ALA A 185 -2.21 29.92 -11.95
CA ALA A 185 -1.13 30.36 -12.83
C ALA A 185 -1.44 31.75 -13.40
#